data_AF-A0AAE4VG09-F1
#
_entry.id   AF-A0AAE4VG09-F1
#
_cell.length_a   1.000
_cell.length_b   1.000
_cell.length_c   1.000
_cell.angle_alpha   90.00
_cell.angle_beta   90.00
_cell.angle_gamma   90.00
#
_symmetry.space_group_name_H-M   'P 1'
#
loop_
_entity.id
_entity.type
_entity.pdbx_description
1 polymer ?
#
loop_
_entity_poly.entity_id
_entity_poly.type
_entity_poly.pdbx_seq_one_letter_code
_entity_poly.pdbx_strand_id
1 'polypeptide(L)'
;MAIVLIGRSGAGKGVTDKLARLLWPTDIHEEGLGSGQGIHELYKETKDPADRITSALFTVSEIDHLTALNAGQGNNTLAALKAGLTGDRLGSKGASTATSRSVPADSYRLCLSISAQYGHTAVILDDVSGGTPQRIVWGSVTDPTIPDTPGPEPDHVLDSNLPAWALVDKQVLIQYGTPAIAEYVAAGLLANQRGQLDAIDGHRTLTRLKVAAALAILDHRMVVSALDWELSEHIMAESDATRTAVLEYDRQAARAKVRDRAMSRAAGEQFISDHKLERAKKAILRWLERDGQLARHDLRRKLKADLRDHFDPAIAELAAEGMIAETSVKNGVGYGLNGEGTRVPEVHPPNEQFSDRVPEVHGVPEATVTELDSRRSHDSEPPKLTGRAWLANHIADLRAAGHTTAESFAVLDAGEAAGFARQTIRVAASDHPDITVIGRKGKVAVWDITGTRKTKHTSAADWTANYIDNLTRDGIDVVDKELFRHAAEASGYSWTSARHAATDSGRIESVPGAGSETIWRIIPAAEGESA
;
A
#
# COMPACT_ATOMS: atom_id res chain seq x y z
N MET A 1 -3.46 -9.84 -24.73
CA MET A 1 -4.75 -9.56 -24.05
C MET A 1 -4.55 -9.79 -22.56
N ALA A 2 -5.29 -9.12 -21.68
CA ALA A 2 -5.17 -9.34 -20.23
C ALA A 2 -6.53 -9.63 -19.61
N ILE A 3 -6.54 -10.52 -18.62
CA ILE A 3 -7.68 -10.76 -17.74
C ILE A 3 -7.24 -10.71 -16.28
N VAL A 4 -8.08 -10.12 -15.44
CA VAL A 4 -7.97 -10.19 -13.97
C VAL A 4 -9.16 -11.01 -13.45
N LEU A 5 -8.87 -12.14 -12.82
CA LEU A 5 -9.81 -13.03 -12.17
C LEU A 5 -9.98 -12.61 -10.70
N ILE A 6 -11.13 -12.03 -10.39
CA ILE A 6 -11.49 -11.51 -9.07
C ILE A 6 -12.29 -12.53 -8.29
N GLY A 7 -11.84 -12.83 -7.08
CA GLY A 7 -12.60 -13.62 -6.14
C GLY A 7 -11.96 -13.62 -4.75
N ARG A 8 -12.74 -13.99 -3.74
CA ARG A 8 -12.22 -14.22 -2.38
C ARG A 8 -11.19 -15.35 -2.37
N SER A 9 -10.46 -15.49 -1.27
CA SER A 9 -9.65 -16.69 -1.06
C SER A 9 -10.54 -17.93 -1.12
N GLY A 10 -10.11 -18.97 -1.82
CA GLY A 10 -10.89 -20.20 -2.03
C GLY A 10 -12.01 -20.13 -3.07
N ALA A 11 -12.26 -18.99 -3.72
CA ALA A 11 -13.37 -18.81 -4.67
C ALA A 11 -13.15 -19.49 -6.05
N GLY A 12 -12.13 -20.32 -6.22
CA GLY A 12 -11.91 -21.05 -7.48
C GLY A 12 -11.02 -20.36 -8.53
N LYS A 13 -10.31 -19.27 -8.20
CA LYS A 13 -9.40 -18.58 -9.15
C LYS A 13 -8.42 -19.52 -9.89
N GLY A 14 -7.69 -20.35 -9.13
CA GLY A 14 -6.78 -21.34 -9.73
C GLY A 14 -7.47 -22.54 -10.39
N VAL A 15 -8.76 -22.78 -10.10
CA VAL A 15 -9.56 -23.80 -10.81
C VAL A 15 -9.92 -23.28 -12.20
N THR A 16 -10.27 -22.00 -12.34
CA THR A 16 -10.50 -21.36 -13.63
C THR A 16 -9.29 -21.47 -14.55
N ASP A 17 -8.08 -21.18 -14.06
CA ASP A 17 -6.84 -21.33 -14.85
C ASP A 17 -6.58 -22.79 -15.26
N LYS A 18 -6.94 -23.77 -14.41
CA LYS A 18 -6.80 -25.20 -14.75
C LYS A 18 -7.82 -25.63 -15.81
N LEU A 19 -9.07 -25.18 -15.67
CA LEU A 19 -10.12 -25.45 -16.65
C LEU A 19 -9.77 -24.88 -18.03
N ALA A 20 -9.21 -23.67 -18.08
CA ALA A 20 -8.76 -23.07 -19.33
C ALA A 20 -7.73 -23.94 -20.07
N ARG A 21 -6.76 -24.54 -19.36
CA ARG A 21 -5.77 -25.46 -19.94
C ARG A 21 -6.38 -26.77 -20.42
N LEU A 22 -7.41 -27.26 -19.72
CA LEU A 22 -8.13 -28.46 -20.13
C LEU A 22 -8.94 -28.21 -21.41
N LEU A 23 -9.58 -27.04 -21.52
CA LEU A 23 -10.37 -26.65 -22.69
C LEU A 23 -9.51 -26.25 -23.89
N TRP A 24 -8.27 -25.80 -23.67
CA TRP A 24 -7.32 -25.41 -24.71
C TRP A 24 -6.02 -26.21 -24.60
N PRO A 25 -5.98 -27.47 -25.05
CA PRO A 25 -4.87 -28.40 -24.81
C PRO A 25 -3.69 -28.20 -25.78
N THR A 26 -3.35 -26.95 -26.09
CA THR A 26 -2.16 -26.59 -26.87
C THR A 26 -1.05 -26.14 -25.93
N ASP A 27 0.18 -26.55 -26.21
CA ASP A 27 1.36 -26.07 -25.49
C ASP A 27 1.55 -24.57 -25.72
N ILE A 28 1.47 -23.79 -24.65
CA ILE A 28 1.64 -22.34 -24.65
C ILE A 28 2.82 -22.05 -23.75
N HIS A 29 3.77 -21.24 -24.24
CA HIS A 29 4.86 -20.77 -23.41
C HIS A 29 4.30 -19.90 -22.27
N GLU A 30 4.38 -20.40 -21.04
CA GLU A 30 3.90 -19.75 -19.83
C GLU A 30 5.07 -19.26 -18.99
N GLU A 31 4.97 -18.03 -18.50
CA GLU A 31 6.02 -17.43 -17.65
C GLU A 31 5.43 -16.72 -16.44
N GLY A 32 6.21 -16.67 -15.37
CA GLY A 32 5.92 -15.81 -14.23
C GLY A 32 6.12 -14.35 -14.61
N LEU A 33 5.30 -13.44 -14.07
CA LEU A 33 5.52 -12.02 -14.29
C LEU A 33 6.82 -11.55 -13.60
N GLY A 34 7.69 -10.90 -14.38
CA GLY A 34 8.92 -10.27 -13.89
C GLY A 34 8.90 -8.74 -13.98
N SER A 35 10.08 -8.13 -13.88
CA SER A 35 10.26 -6.70 -14.16
C SER A 35 9.94 -6.36 -15.62
N GLY A 36 9.71 -5.09 -15.94
CA GLY A 36 9.48 -4.70 -17.33
C GLY A 36 10.67 -5.05 -18.24
N GLN A 37 11.90 -5.01 -17.74
CA GLN A 37 13.08 -5.50 -18.49
C GLN A 37 13.04 -7.01 -18.72
N GLY A 38 12.54 -7.79 -17.78
CA GLY A 38 12.32 -9.23 -17.96
C GLY A 38 11.30 -9.53 -19.07
N ILE A 39 10.22 -8.75 -19.14
CA ILE A 39 9.24 -8.85 -20.23
C ILE A 39 9.91 -8.56 -21.58
N HIS A 40 10.75 -7.51 -21.65
CA HIS A 40 11.45 -7.17 -22.90
C HIS A 40 12.47 -8.24 -23.31
N GLU A 41 13.16 -8.82 -22.32
CA GLU A 41 14.16 -9.87 -22.51
C GLU A 41 13.54 -11.12 -23.14
N LEU A 42 12.33 -11.51 -22.71
CA LEU A 42 11.64 -12.70 -23.22
C LEU A 42 11.41 -12.66 -24.73
N TYR A 43 11.02 -11.49 -25.26
CA TYR A 43 10.63 -11.32 -26.67
C TYR A 43 11.76 -10.78 -27.55
N LYS A 44 12.95 -10.55 -27.00
CA LYS A 44 14.07 -10.02 -27.78
C LYS A 44 14.50 -11.02 -28.85
N GLU A 45 15.11 -10.51 -29.91
CA GLU A 45 15.73 -11.38 -30.91
C GLU A 45 16.86 -12.19 -30.29
N THR A 46 16.81 -13.50 -30.51
CA THR A 46 17.80 -14.48 -30.09
C THR A 46 18.85 -14.69 -31.20
N LYS A 47 20.01 -15.24 -30.84
CA LYS A 47 21.05 -15.58 -31.83
C LYS A 47 20.57 -16.66 -32.79
N ASP A 48 19.85 -17.66 -32.26
CA ASP A 48 19.14 -18.66 -33.04
C ASP A 48 17.67 -18.25 -33.17
N PRO A 49 17.17 -17.96 -34.38
CA PRO A 49 15.77 -17.60 -34.60
C PRO A 49 14.78 -18.67 -34.10
N ALA A 50 15.17 -19.94 -34.03
CA ALA A 50 14.30 -21.02 -33.55
C ALA A 50 14.01 -20.93 -32.05
N ASP A 51 14.90 -20.32 -31.27
CA ASP A 51 14.75 -20.12 -29.83
C ASP A 51 13.91 -18.87 -29.49
N ARG A 52 13.52 -18.09 -30.51
CA ARG A 52 12.80 -16.83 -30.28
C ARG A 52 11.37 -17.11 -29.83
N ILE A 53 11.04 -16.63 -28.63
CA ILE A 53 9.66 -16.63 -28.14
C ILE A 53 8.91 -15.45 -28.76
N THR A 54 7.83 -15.75 -29.46
CA THR A 54 6.95 -14.74 -30.09
C THR A 54 5.57 -14.68 -29.46
N SER A 55 5.20 -15.65 -28.63
CA SER A 55 3.93 -15.67 -27.90
C SER A 55 4.13 -16.25 -26.52
N ALA A 56 3.68 -15.53 -25.49
CA ALA A 56 3.69 -16.03 -24.13
C ALA A 56 2.45 -15.60 -23.33
N LEU A 57 2.05 -16.46 -22.40
CA LEU A 57 1.07 -16.16 -21.37
C LEU A 57 1.80 -15.92 -20.04
N PHE A 58 1.79 -14.68 -19.58
CA PHE A 58 2.23 -14.36 -18.23
C PHE A 58 1.12 -14.70 -17.23
N THR A 59 1.46 -15.45 -16.20
CA THR A 59 0.53 -15.77 -15.13
C THR A 59 0.97 -15.12 -13.81
N VAL A 60 0.02 -14.52 -13.13
CA VAL A 60 0.19 -13.93 -11.80
C VAL A 60 -0.82 -14.59 -10.90
N SER A 61 -0.36 -15.58 -10.12
CA SER A 61 -1.23 -16.32 -9.20
C SER A 61 -1.77 -15.47 -8.05
N GLU A 62 -1.12 -14.35 -7.76
CA GLU A 62 -1.52 -13.41 -6.72
C GLU A 62 -1.14 -11.96 -7.09
N ILE A 63 -2.12 -11.05 -7.06
CA ILE A 63 -1.97 -9.64 -7.45
C ILE A 63 -0.91 -8.92 -6.62
N ASP A 64 -0.68 -9.35 -5.38
CA ASP A 64 0.34 -8.77 -4.49
C ASP A 64 1.76 -8.93 -5.05
N HIS A 65 2.01 -9.92 -5.91
CA HIS A 65 3.28 -10.02 -6.63
C HIS A 65 3.45 -8.84 -7.61
N LEU A 66 2.42 -8.50 -8.39
CA LEU A 66 2.46 -7.32 -9.26
C LEU A 66 2.65 -6.03 -8.43
N THR A 67 1.99 -5.92 -7.27
CA THR A 67 2.18 -4.81 -6.34
C THR A 67 3.63 -4.70 -5.87
N ALA A 68 4.24 -5.80 -5.45
CA ALA A 68 5.62 -5.84 -4.99
C ALA A 68 6.61 -5.48 -6.10
N LEU A 69 6.40 -6.01 -7.32
CA LEU A 69 7.20 -5.64 -8.49
C LEU A 69 7.11 -4.15 -8.76
N ASN A 70 5.90 -3.60 -8.85
CA ASN A 70 5.69 -2.19 -9.19
C ASN A 70 6.26 -1.22 -8.13
N ALA A 71 6.33 -1.65 -6.87
CA ALA A 71 6.93 -0.84 -5.79
C ALA A 71 8.46 -0.73 -5.89
N GLY A 72 9.13 -1.61 -6.66
CA GLY A 72 10.57 -1.57 -6.86
C GLY A 72 11.04 -0.28 -7.54
N GLN A 73 12.03 0.40 -6.96
CA GLN A 73 12.59 1.61 -7.56
C GLN A 73 13.14 1.35 -8.96
N GLY A 74 12.79 2.23 -9.90
CA GLY A 74 13.22 2.13 -11.30
C GLY A 74 12.53 1.02 -12.10
N ASN A 75 11.55 0.32 -11.53
CA ASN A 75 10.80 -0.68 -12.28
C ASN A 75 9.80 -0.02 -13.24
N ASN A 76 9.67 -0.60 -14.42
CA ASN A 76 8.78 -0.17 -15.50
C ASN A 76 7.75 -1.25 -15.87
N THR A 77 7.45 -2.21 -14.97
CA THR A 77 6.51 -3.32 -15.24
C THR A 77 5.16 -2.84 -15.79
N LEU A 78 4.47 -1.89 -15.15
CA LEU A 78 3.17 -1.41 -15.66
C LEU A 78 3.28 -0.74 -17.03
N ALA A 79 4.38 -0.02 -17.29
CA ALA A 79 4.62 0.60 -18.60
C ALA A 79 4.86 -0.48 -19.68
N ALA A 80 5.68 -1.49 -19.38
CA ALA A 80 5.94 -2.63 -20.26
C ALA A 80 4.67 -3.45 -20.51
N LEU A 81 3.84 -3.69 -19.49
CA LEU A 81 2.56 -4.36 -19.65
C LEU A 81 1.60 -3.55 -20.52
N LYS A 82 1.50 -2.23 -20.33
CA LYS A 82 0.66 -1.37 -21.19
C LYS A 82 1.06 -1.46 -22.65
N ALA A 83 2.35 -1.28 -22.96
CA ALA A 83 2.89 -1.41 -24.32
C ALA A 83 2.68 -2.84 -24.86
N GLY A 84 2.94 -3.84 -24.02
CA GLY A 84 2.71 -5.27 -24.27
C GLY A 84 1.28 -5.56 -24.72
N LEU A 85 0.32 -5.04 -23.99
CA LEU A 85 -1.10 -5.26 -24.21
C LEU A 85 -1.66 -4.47 -25.38
N THR A 86 -1.02 -3.40 -25.83
CA THR A 86 -1.41 -2.64 -27.03
C THR A 86 -0.67 -3.11 -28.30
N GLY A 87 0.43 -3.83 -28.17
CA GLY A 87 1.28 -4.26 -29.30
C GLY A 87 2.38 -3.25 -29.64
N ASP A 88 2.60 -2.25 -28.79
CA ASP A 88 3.62 -1.22 -28.99
C ASP A 88 5.04 -1.79 -28.88
N ARG A 89 6.04 -1.02 -29.35
CA ARG A 89 7.44 -1.40 -29.20
C ARG A 89 7.79 -1.64 -27.72
N LEU A 90 8.46 -2.75 -27.42
CA LEU A 90 8.98 -3.02 -26.08
C LEU A 90 10.46 -2.65 -25.97
N GLY A 91 10.82 -2.23 -24.75
CA GLY A 91 12.18 -1.96 -24.34
C GLY A 91 12.87 -0.73 -24.94
N SER A 92 14.16 -0.66 -24.65
CA SER A 92 15.02 0.51 -24.83
C SER A 92 16.43 0.10 -25.24
N LYS A 93 17.11 0.99 -25.97
CA LYS A 93 18.51 0.81 -26.33
C LYS A 93 19.39 0.99 -25.07
N GLY A 94 20.18 -0.04 -24.77
CA GLY A 94 21.18 -0.01 -23.70
C GLY A 94 22.52 0.56 -24.18
N ALA A 95 23.48 0.72 -23.25
CA ALA A 95 24.83 1.16 -23.57
C ALA A 95 25.62 0.12 -24.39
N SER A 96 25.27 -1.16 -24.26
CA SER A 96 25.88 -2.29 -24.96
C SER A 96 24.81 -3.16 -25.62
N THR A 97 25.22 -4.03 -26.55
CA THR A 97 24.32 -5.01 -27.18
C THR A 97 23.70 -5.95 -26.15
N ALA A 98 24.45 -6.35 -25.11
CA ALA A 98 23.96 -7.20 -24.03
C ALA A 98 22.88 -6.55 -23.16
N THR A 99 22.87 -5.22 -23.06
CA THR A 99 21.90 -4.45 -22.26
C THR A 99 20.75 -3.87 -23.09
N SER A 100 20.88 -3.89 -24.41
CA SER A 100 19.85 -3.44 -25.34
C SER A 100 18.74 -4.47 -25.49
N ARG A 101 17.51 -4.05 -25.21
CA ARG A 101 16.31 -4.88 -25.35
C ARG A 101 15.34 -4.12 -26.22
N SER A 102 15.39 -4.37 -27.53
CA SER A 102 14.50 -3.72 -28.49
C SER A 102 13.65 -4.79 -29.14
N VAL A 103 12.35 -4.75 -28.89
CA VAL A 103 11.37 -5.65 -29.51
C VAL A 103 10.46 -4.80 -30.41
N PRO A 104 10.44 -5.03 -31.73
CA PRO A 104 9.57 -4.29 -32.63
C PRO A 104 8.09 -4.42 -32.25
N ALA A 105 7.32 -3.37 -32.51
CA ALA A 105 5.86 -3.40 -32.39
C ALA A 105 5.28 -4.54 -33.24
N ASP A 106 4.20 -5.15 -32.77
CA ASP A 106 3.46 -6.23 -33.45
C ASP A 106 4.31 -7.48 -33.82
N SER A 107 5.50 -7.63 -33.25
CA SER A 107 6.39 -8.79 -33.48
C SER A 107 6.29 -9.88 -32.39
N TYR A 108 5.33 -9.70 -31.47
CA TYR A 108 5.10 -10.59 -30.34
C TYR A 108 3.61 -10.62 -29.96
N ARG A 109 3.21 -11.60 -29.15
CA ARG A 109 1.88 -11.76 -28.57
C ARG A 109 1.99 -11.97 -27.06
N LEU A 110 1.76 -10.89 -26.32
CA LEU A 110 1.70 -10.92 -24.86
C LEU A 110 0.27 -11.14 -24.37
N CYS A 111 0.07 -12.22 -23.63
CA CYS A 111 -1.12 -12.48 -22.85
C CYS A 111 -0.81 -12.43 -21.35
N LEU A 112 -1.81 -12.06 -20.54
CA LEU A 112 -1.66 -11.90 -19.10
C LEU A 112 -2.91 -12.41 -18.38
N SER A 113 -2.73 -13.33 -17.44
CA SER A 113 -3.77 -13.76 -16.48
C SER A 113 -3.33 -13.36 -15.08
N ILE A 114 -4.18 -12.63 -14.36
CA ILE A 114 -3.92 -12.21 -12.98
C ILE A 114 -5.04 -12.72 -12.09
N SER A 115 -4.70 -13.47 -11.06
CA SER A 115 -5.59 -13.78 -9.95
C SER A 115 -5.50 -12.69 -8.89
N ALA A 116 -6.65 -12.16 -8.45
CA ALA A 116 -6.71 -11.04 -7.50
C ALA A 116 -7.88 -11.19 -6.50
N GLN A 117 -7.74 -10.57 -5.32
CA GLN A 117 -8.82 -10.39 -4.36
C GLN A 117 -9.32 -8.94 -4.36
N TYR A 118 -10.55 -8.78 -3.92
CA TYR A 118 -11.10 -7.50 -3.49
C TYR A 118 -10.18 -6.83 -2.45
N GLY A 119 -9.93 -5.52 -2.56
CA GLY A 119 -9.05 -4.76 -1.66
C GLY A 119 -7.56 -4.75 -2.02
N HIS A 120 -7.12 -5.55 -3.01
CA HIS A 120 -5.70 -5.73 -3.34
C HIS A 120 -5.34 -5.19 -4.75
N THR A 121 -6.32 -4.70 -5.49
CA THR A 121 -6.19 -4.31 -6.91
C THR A 121 -5.70 -2.89 -7.14
N ALA A 122 -5.29 -2.17 -6.07
CA ALA A 122 -4.83 -0.78 -6.14
C ALA A 122 -3.69 -0.57 -7.16
N VAL A 123 -2.76 -1.53 -7.29
CA VAL A 123 -1.66 -1.45 -8.28
C VAL A 123 -2.16 -1.29 -9.73
N ILE A 124 -3.36 -1.80 -10.03
CA ILE A 124 -4.02 -1.62 -11.33
C ILE A 124 -4.93 -0.39 -11.26
N LEU A 125 -5.87 -0.35 -10.31
CA LEU A 125 -6.96 0.64 -10.24
C LEU A 125 -6.49 2.07 -9.97
N ASP A 126 -5.35 2.28 -9.32
CA ASP A 126 -4.82 3.62 -9.08
C ASP A 126 -4.12 4.19 -10.33
N ASP A 127 -3.81 3.35 -11.33
CA ASP A 127 -3.19 3.75 -12.61
C ASP A 127 -4.22 4.06 -13.71
N VAL A 128 -5.39 4.62 -13.34
CA VAL A 128 -6.42 5.07 -14.29
C VAL A 128 -5.85 6.08 -15.28
N SER A 129 -5.04 7.05 -14.82
CA SER A 129 -4.42 8.05 -15.70
C SER A 129 -3.40 7.43 -16.66
N GLY A 130 -2.72 6.36 -16.25
CA GLY A 130 -1.81 5.60 -17.13
C GLY A 130 -2.55 4.63 -18.06
N GLY A 131 -3.81 4.33 -17.76
CA GLY A 131 -4.70 3.54 -18.61
C GLY A 131 -4.62 2.03 -18.37
N THR A 132 -4.04 1.55 -17.26
CA THR A 132 -3.89 0.10 -17.02
C THR A 132 -5.26 -0.61 -16.84
N PRO A 133 -6.16 -0.15 -15.96
CA PRO A 133 -7.48 -0.79 -15.75
C PRO A 133 -8.31 -0.98 -17.02
N GLN A 134 -8.14 -0.09 -17.99
CA GLN A 134 -8.93 0.01 -19.21
C GLN A 134 -8.45 -0.94 -20.31
N ARG A 135 -7.24 -1.50 -20.15
CA ARG A 135 -6.62 -2.45 -21.09
C ARG A 135 -6.80 -3.91 -20.66
N ILE A 136 -7.54 -4.15 -19.57
CA ILE A 136 -7.69 -5.46 -18.93
C ILE A 136 -9.18 -5.78 -18.83
N VAL A 137 -9.54 -7.02 -19.16
CA VAL A 137 -10.87 -7.59 -18.89
C VAL A 137 -10.92 -8.03 -17.43
N TRP A 138 -12.02 -7.76 -16.75
CA TRP A 138 -12.25 -8.16 -15.36
C TRP A 138 -13.23 -9.32 -15.36
N GLY A 139 -12.90 -10.41 -14.67
CA GLY A 139 -13.77 -11.59 -14.57
C GLY A 139 -14.03 -11.93 -13.11
N SER A 140 -15.30 -12.04 -12.72
CA SER A 140 -15.67 -12.66 -11.45
C SER A 140 -15.49 -14.17 -11.55
N VAL A 141 -14.87 -14.79 -10.55
CA VAL A 141 -14.88 -16.26 -10.41
C VAL A 141 -15.99 -16.75 -9.47
N THR A 142 -16.83 -15.82 -9.00
CA THR A 142 -17.99 -16.12 -8.17
C THR A 142 -19.27 -15.93 -8.97
N ASP A 143 -20.11 -16.96 -8.99
CA ASP A 143 -21.43 -16.94 -9.60
C ASP A 143 -22.49 -17.22 -8.52
N PRO A 144 -23.28 -16.21 -8.09
CA PRO A 144 -24.37 -16.39 -7.13
C PRO A 144 -25.51 -17.28 -7.64
N THR A 145 -25.56 -17.52 -8.95
CA THR A 145 -26.58 -18.33 -9.62
C THR A 145 -26.08 -19.71 -10.03
N ILE A 146 -24.86 -20.10 -9.59
CA ILE A 146 -24.28 -21.40 -9.90
C ILE A 146 -25.24 -22.54 -9.47
N PRO A 147 -25.57 -23.48 -10.37
CA PRO A 147 -26.50 -24.56 -10.03
C PRO A 147 -25.86 -25.55 -9.04
N ASP A 148 -26.66 -26.09 -8.12
CA ASP A 148 -26.22 -27.10 -7.15
C ASP A 148 -25.71 -28.38 -7.83
N THR A 149 -26.32 -28.72 -8.97
CA THR A 149 -25.87 -29.84 -9.80
C THR A 149 -25.04 -29.27 -10.94
N PRO A 150 -23.77 -29.70 -11.09
CA PRO A 150 -22.96 -29.32 -12.23
C PRO A 150 -23.67 -29.59 -13.56
N GLY A 151 -23.47 -28.70 -14.52
CA GLY A 151 -23.88 -28.94 -15.90
C GLY A 151 -23.17 -30.18 -16.48
N PRO A 152 -23.60 -30.65 -17.66
CA PRO A 152 -22.89 -31.72 -18.35
C PRO A 152 -21.42 -31.34 -18.52
N GLU A 153 -20.53 -32.32 -18.34
CA GLU A 153 -19.12 -32.15 -18.69
C GLU A 153 -19.04 -31.78 -20.19
N PRO A 154 -18.26 -30.76 -20.58
CA PRO A 154 -18.15 -30.39 -21.99
C PRO A 154 -17.68 -31.60 -22.81
N ASP A 155 -18.49 -32.01 -23.79
CA ASP A 155 -18.21 -33.20 -24.63
C ASP A 155 -16.97 -33.05 -25.52
N HIS A 156 -16.42 -31.84 -25.61
CA HIS A 156 -15.29 -31.50 -26.47
C HIS A 156 -14.43 -30.39 -25.87
N VAL A 157 -13.11 -30.53 -26.06
CA VAL A 157 -12.17 -29.42 -25.96
C VAL A 157 -12.39 -28.45 -27.12
N LEU A 158 -11.97 -27.19 -26.96
CA LEU A 158 -11.98 -26.24 -28.07
C LEU A 158 -11.00 -26.70 -29.16
N ASP A 159 -11.31 -26.40 -30.43
CA ASP A 159 -10.37 -26.64 -31.52
C ASP A 159 -9.18 -25.68 -31.41
N SER A 160 -8.11 -26.20 -30.82
CA SER A 160 -6.91 -25.46 -30.50
C SER A 160 -5.87 -25.46 -31.64
N ASN A 161 -6.23 -26.02 -32.81
CA ASN A 161 -5.40 -25.93 -34.00
C ASN A 161 -5.34 -24.48 -34.51
N LEU A 162 -4.19 -24.09 -35.05
CA LEU A 162 -4.11 -22.82 -35.76
C LEU A 162 -4.87 -22.92 -37.08
N PRO A 163 -5.76 -21.95 -37.39
CA PRO A 163 -6.46 -21.94 -38.66
C PRO A 163 -5.49 -21.74 -39.83
N ALA A 164 -5.84 -22.22 -41.02
CA ALA A 164 -4.97 -22.19 -42.19
C ALA A 164 -4.43 -20.79 -42.54
N TRP A 165 -5.23 -19.74 -42.30
CA TRP A 165 -4.81 -18.37 -42.52
C TRP A 165 -3.74 -17.88 -41.52
N ALA A 166 -3.66 -18.47 -40.32
CA ALA A 166 -2.65 -18.15 -39.31
C ALA A 166 -1.30 -18.83 -39.58
N LEU A 167 -1.27 -19.85 -40.45
CA LEU A 167 -0.06 -20.57 -40.85
C LEU A 167 0.70 -19.86 -42.00
N VAL A 168 0.14 -18.79 -42.54
CA VAL A 168 0.80 -17.99 -43.56
C VAL A 168 1.90 -17.17 -42.90
N ASP A 169 3.10 -17.18 -43.48
CA ASP A 169 4.28 -16.43 -42.99
C ASP A 169 4.18 -14.91 -43.29
N LYS A 170 3.02 -14.33 -42.93
CA LYS A 170 2.69 -12.91 -43.08
C LYS A 170 1.72 -12.49 -41.99
N GLN A 171 1.81 -11.22 -41.58
CA GLN A 171 0.83 -10.62 -40.71
C GLN A 171 -0.56 -10.65 -41.35
N VAL A 172 -1.54 -11.10 -40.57
CA VAL A 172 -2.95 -11.13 -40.95
C VAL A 172 -3.69 -10.03 -40.23
N LEU A 173 -4.38 -9.18 -41.00
CA LEU A 173 -5.25 -8.17 -40.44
C LEU A 173 -6.64 -8.75 -40.19
N ILE A 174 -7.09 -8.72 -38.93
CA ILE A 174 -8.47 -9.05 -38.57
C ILE A 174 -9.39 -7.96 -39.11
N GLN A 175 -10.44 -8.39 -39.82
CA GLN A 175 -11.43 -7.49 -40.39
C GLN A 175 -12.63 -7.37 -39.44
N TYR A 176 -13.19 -6.16 -39.32
CA TYR A 176 -14.43 -5.93 -38.59
C TYR A 176 -15.57 -5.82 -39.60
N GLY A 177 -16.33 -6.90 -39.73
CA GLY A 177 -17.18 -7.15 -40.91
C GLY A 177 -18.44 -6.31 -41.00
N THR A 178 -18.78 -5.51 -39.99
CA THR A 178 -19.98 -4.66 -40.00
C THR A 178 -19.62 -3.17 -39.91
N PRO A 179 -20.27 -2.28 -40.69
CA PRO A 179 -20.05 -0.84 -40.60
C PRO A 179 -20.31 -0.27 -39.20
N ALA A 180 -21.26 -0.84 -38.46
CA ALA A 180 -21.59 -0.44 -37.09
C ALA A 180 -20.39 -0.51 -36.13
N ILE A 181 -19.45 -1.44 -36.35
CA ILE A 181 -18.22 -1.52 -35.54
C ILE A 181 -17.33 -0.30 -35.82
N ALA A 182 -17.13 0.05 -37.10
CA ALA A 182 -16.32 1.20 -37.48
C ALA A 182 -16.94 2.52 -36.99
N GLU A 183 -18.27 2.65 -37.08
CA GLU A 183 -19.03 3.79 -36.55
C GLU A 183 -18.87 3.93 -35.03
N TYR A 184 -18.98 2.81 -34.29
CA TYR A 184 -18.75 2.78 -32.84
C TYR A 184 -17.33 3.23 -32.48
N VAL A 185 -16.32 2.73 -33.18
CA VAL A 185 -14.91 3.11 -32.95
C VAL A 185 -14.69 4.60 -33.24
N ALA A 186 -15.22 5.10 -34.36
CA ALA A 186 -15.10 6.51 -34.74
C ALA A 186 -15.78 7.43 -33.71
N ALA A 187 -16.99 7.07 -33.26
CA ALA A 187 -17.72 7.80 -32.23
C ALA A 187 -16.95 7.84 -30.90
N GLY A 188 -16.39 6.70 -30.47
CA GLY A 188 -15.58 6.60 -29.26
C GLY A 188 -14.31 7.45 -29.33
N LEU A 189 -13.57 7.41 -30.46
CA LEU A 189 -12.39 8.25 -30.66
C LEU A 189 -12.73 9.74 -30.62
N LEU A 190 -13.83 10.14 -31.26
CA LEU A 190 -14.30 11.53 -31.25
C LEU A 190 -14.69 12.00 -29.83
N ALA A 191 -15.41 11.17 -29.07
CA ALA A 191 -15.77 11.48 -27.69
C ALA A 191 -14.52 11.60 -26.79
N ASN A 192 -13.52 10.72 -26.98
CA ASN A 192 -12.26 10.78 -26.25
C ASN A 192 -11.49 12.08 -26.53
N GLN A 193 -11.36 12.45 -27.82
CA GLN A 193 -10.71 13.70 -28.22
C GLN A 193 -11.43 14.95 -27.70
N ARG A 194 -12.73 14.86 -27.43
CA ARG A 194 -13.53 15.93 -26.81
C ARG A 194 -13.49 15.94 -25.28
N GLY A 195 -12.83 14.97 -24.64
CA GLY A 195 -12.82 14.81 -23.18
C GLY A 195 -14.18 14.44 -22.59
N GLN A 196 -15.03 13.77 -23.38
CA GLN A 196 -16.40 13.39 -23.00
C GLN A 196 -16.50 11.98 -22.40
N LEU A 197 -15.40 11.23 -22.37
CA LEU A 197 -15.34 9.89 -21.80
C LEU A 197 -14.76 9.95 -20.38
N ASP A 198 -15.33 9.14 -19.50
CA ASP A 198 -14.72 8.90 -18.20
C ASP A 198 -13.34 8.28 -18.38
N ALA A 199 -12.37 8.76 -17.61
CA ALA A 199 -10.97 8.32 -17.72
C ALA A 199 -10.85 6.79 -17.60
N ILE A 200 -11.68 6.17 -16.74
CA ILE A 200 -11.71 4.72 -16.50
C ILE A 200 -12.21 3.90 -17.71
N ASP A 201 -12.68 4.54 -18.78
CA ASP A 201 -13.13 3.86 -20.00
C ASP A 201 -12.29 4.19 -21.24
N GLY A 202 -11.21 4.96 -21.08
CA GLY A 202 -10.39 5.47 -22.19
C GLY A 202 -9.81 4.42 -23.15
N HIS A 203 -9.67 3.15 -22.73
CA HIS A 203 -9.26 2.02 -23.59
C HIS A 203 -10.31 0.90 -23.73
N ARG A 204 -11.53 1.10 -23.23
CA ARG A 204 -12.61 0.09 -23.30
C ARG A 204 -12.87 -0.37 -24.73
N THR A 205 -12.91 0.56 -25.68
CA THR A 205 -13.15 0.26 -27.11
C THR A 205 -12.08 -0.67 -27.69
N LEU A 206 -10.79 -0.40 -27.45
CA LEU A 206 -9.72 -1.26 -27.95
C LEU A 206 -9.80 -2.65 -27.30
N THR A 207 -10.07 -2.71 -26.00
CA THR A 207 -10.24 -3.98 -25.28
C THR A 207 -11.40 -4.78 -25.87
N ARG A 208 -12.56 -4.15 -26.13
CA ARG A 208 -13.72 -4.79 -26.78
C ARG A 208 -13.39 -5.32 -28.18
N LEU A 209 -12.70 -4.53 -29.00
CA LEU A 209 -12.24 -4.96 -30.33
C LEU A 209 -11.39 -6.24 -30.23
N LYS A 210 -10.46 -6.29 -29.27
CA LYS A 210 -9.62 -7.47 -29.04
C LYS A 210 -10.43 -8.69 -28.55
N VAL A 211 -11.43 -8.49 -27.70
CA VAL A 211 -12.35 -9.56 -27.25
C VAL A 211 -13.15 -10.10 -28.45
N ALA A 212 -13.73 -9.23 -29.27
CA ALA A 212 -14.47 -9.64 -30.47
C ALA A 212 -13.58 -10.38 -31.47
N ALA A 213 -12.34 -9.92 -31.66
CA ALA A 213 -11.35 -10.60 -32.48
C ALA A 213 -10.99 -11.98 -31.90
N ALA A 214 -10.83 -12.12 -30.59
CA ALA A 214 -10.56 -13.42 -29.97
C ALA A 214 -11.72 -14.40 -30.17
N LEU A 215 -12.98 -13.95 -30.06
CA LEU A 215 -14.15 -14.78 -30.34
C LEU A 215 -14.16 -15.28 -31.80
N ALA A 216 -13.89 -14.40 -32.76
CA ALA A 216 -13.78 -14.79 -34.16
C ALA A 216 -12.62 -15.78 -34.42
N ILE A 217 -11.47 -15.58 -33.76
CA ILE A 217 -10.30 -16.45 -33.87
C ILE A 217 -10.56 -17.83 -33.27
N LEU A 218 -11.27 -17.92 -32.14
CA LEU A 218 -11.69 -19.19 -31.53
C LEU A 218 -12.55 -20.03 -32.49
N ASP A 219 -13.32 -19.36 -33.35
CA ASP A 219 -14.12 -19.98 -34.42
C ASP A 219 -13.38 -20.01 -35.77
N HIS A 220 -12.04 -19.85 -35.74
CA HIS A 220 -11.15 -19.93 -36.89
C HIS A 220 -11.45 -18.92 -38.03
N ARG A 221 -12.11 -17.81 -37.71
CA ARG A 221 -12.47 -16.73 -38.65
C ARG A 221 -11.52 -15.54 -38.56
N MET A 222 -11.32 -14.88 -39.70
CA MET A 222 -10.56 -13.62 -39.83
C MET A 222 -11.45 -12.37 -39.84
N VAL A 223 -12.77 -12.57 -39.93
CA VAL A 223 -13.77 -11.50 -40.01
C VAL A 223 -14.65 -11.58 -38.78
N VAL A 224 -14.62 -10.53 -37.97
CA VAL A 224 -15.51 -10.33 -36.82
C VAL A 224 -16.92 -10.09 -37.34
N SER A 225 -17.83 -10.98 -36.98
CA SER A 225 -19.24 -10.94 -37.34
C SER A 225 -20.04 -10.01 -36.41
N ALA A 226 -21.32 -9.81 -36.73
CA ALA A 226 -22.25 -9.12 -35.85
C ALA A 226 -22.41 -9.85 -34.50
N LEU A 227 -22.43 -11.20 -34.52
CA LEU A 227 -22.59 -12.02 -33.32
C LEU A 227 -21.36 -11.91 -32.40
N ASP A 228 -20.15 -11.96 -32.94
CA ASP A 228 -18.92 -11.78 -32.11
C ASP A 228 -18.91 -10.39 -31.46
N TRP A 229 -19.39 -9.38 -32.18
CA TRP A 229 -19.49 -8.02 -31.66
C TRP A 229 -20.51 -7.89 -30.54
N GLU A 230 -21.66 -8.56 -30.66
CA GLU A 230 -22.68 -8.64 -29.61
C GLU A 230 -22.15 -9.38 -28.37
N LEU A 231 -21.59 -10.58 -28.56
CA LEU A 231 -21.01 -11.38 -27.49
C LEU A 231 -19.86 -10.65 -26.78
N SER A 232 -19.04 -9.90 -27.53
CA SER A 232 -17.99 -9.08 -26.93
C SER A 232 -18.54 -8.02 -25.97
N GLU A 233 -19.73 -7.47 -26.24
CA GLU A 233 -20.35 -6.51 -25.33
C GLU A 233 -20.86 -7.19 -24.06
N HIS A 234 -21.36 -8.43 -24.15
CA HIS A 234 -21.76 -9.18 -22.96
C HIS A 234 -20.56 -9.43 -22.03
N ILE A 235 -19.42 -9.83 -22.60
CA ILE A 235 -18.17 -10.00 -21.84
C ILE A 235 -17.71 -8.67 -21.24
N MET A 236 -17.74 -7.59 -22.02
CA MET A 236 -17.31 -6.26 -21.55
C MET A 236 -18.25 -5.71 -20.47
N ALA A 237 -19.55 -5.94 -20.55
CA ALA A 237 -20.52 -5.54 -19.53
C ALA A 237 -20.28 -6.26 -18.21
N GLU A 238 -20.01 -7.57 -18.23
CA GLU A 238 -19.64 -8.32 -17.01
C GLU A 238 -18.30 -7.85 -16.44
N SER A 239 -17.35 -7.49 -17.31
CA SER A 239 -16.10 -6.86 -16.90
C SER A 239 -16.32 -5.51 -16.21
N ASP A 240 -17.18 -4.66 -16.76
CA ASP A 240 -17.53 -3.37 -16.16
C ASP A 240 -18.24 -3.55 -14.81
N ALA A 241 -19.15 -4.53 -14.70
CA ALA A 241 -19.83 -4.88 -13.46
C ALA A 241 -18.86 -5.38 -12.40
N THR A 242 -17.95 -6.30 -12.76
CA THR A 242 -16.90 -6.82 -11.87
C THR A 242 -16.00 -5.70 -11.36
N ARG A 243 -15.52 -4.84 -12.27
CA ARG A 243 -14.68 -3.68 -11.91
C ARG A 243 -15.40 -2.71 -10.99
N THR A 244 -16.68 -2.46 -11.23
CA THR A 244 -17.53 -1.61 -10.36
C THR A 244 -17.68 -2.21 -8.97
N ALA A 245 -17.90 -3.52 -8.87
CA ALA A 245 -17.98 -4.22 -7.59
C ALA A 245 -16.68 -4.15 -6.79
N VAL A 246 -15.52 -4.24 -7.46
CA VAL A 246 -14.21 -4.06 -6.82
C VAL A 246 -14.05 -2.64 -6.25
N LEU A 247 -14.34 -1.61 -7.05
CA LEU A 247 -14.27 -0.22 -6.60
C LEU A 247 -15.22 0.05 -5.42
N GLU A 248 -16.42 -0.50 -5.45
CA GLU A 248 -17.38 -0.33 -4.37
C GLU A 248 -16.95 -1.05 -3.09
N TYR A 249 -16.38 -2.25 -3.20
CA TYR A 249 -15.77 -2.94 -2.08
C TYR A 249 -14.67 -2.09 -1.41
N ASP A 250 -13.78 -1.49 -2.21
CA ASP A 250 -12.69 -0.65 -1.70
C ASP A 250 -13.22 0.59 -0.98
N ARG A 251 -14.27 1.22 -1.50
CA ARG A 251 -14.96 2.36 -0.84
C ARG A 251 -15.58 1.94 0.49
N GLN A 252 -16.25 0.80 0.54
CA GLN A 252 -16.86 0.28 1.76
C GLN A 252 -15.80 -0.05 2.82
N ALA A 253 -14.72 -0.70 2.43
CA ALA A 253 -13.58 -1.00 3.30
C ALA A 253 -12.94 0.28 3.85
N ALA A 254 -12.76 1.31 3.01
CA ALA A 254 -12.23 2.60 3.44
C ALA A 254 -13.15 3.31 4.45
N ARG A 255 -14.47 3.33 4.19
CA ARG A 255 -15.48 3.89 5.12
C ARG A 255 -15.48 3.15 6.46
N ALA A 256 -15.44 1.82 6.44
CA ALA A 256 -15.36 1.01 7.65
C ALA A 256 -14.11 1.35 8.47
N LYS A 257 -12.95 1.45 7.83
CA LYS A 257 -11.68 1.80 8.50
C LYS A 257 -11.72 3.19 9.15
N VAL A 258 -12.33 4.18 8.51
CA VAL A 258 -12.50 5.53 9.08
C VAL A 258 -13.39 5.48 10.31
N ARG A 259 -14.52 4.77 10.22
CA ARG A 259 -15.45 4.59 11.33
C ARG A 259 -14.79 3.87 12.51
N ASP A 260 -14.10 2.77 12.27
CA ASP A 260 -13.46 1.97 13.33
C ASP A 260 -12.36 2.78 14.05
N ARG A 261 -11.62 3.61 13.31
CA ARG A 261 -10.64 4.56 13.87
C ARG A 261 -11.31 5.63 14.74
N ALA A 262 -12.45 6.16 14.31
CA ALA A 262 -13.20 7.14 15.10
C ALA A 262 -13.72 6.53 16.41
N MET A 263 -14.30 5.33 16.35
CA MET A 263 -14.75 4.60 17.55
C MET A 263 -13.61 4.29 18.50
N SER A 264 -12.45 3.85 17.99
CA SER A 264 -11.27 3.55 18.80
C SER A 264 -10.70 4.79 19.49
N ARG A 265 -10.72 5.96 18.83
CA ARG A 265 -10.32 7.23 19.47
C ARG A 265 -11.29 7.65 20.56
N ALA A 266 -12.60 7.62 20.28
CA ALA A 266 -13.62 7.97 21.26
C ALA A 266 -13.55 7.08 22.51
N ALA A 267 -13.40 5.76 22.32
CA ALA A 267 -13.21 4.82 23.43
C ALA A 267 -11.92 5.10 24.23
N GLY A 268 -10.82 5.46 23.55
CA GLY A 268 -9.57 5.84 24.20
C GLY A 268 -9.68 7.13 25.01
N GLU A 269 -10.33 8.16 24.47
CA GLU A 269 -10.59 9.43 25.16
C GLU A 269 -11.46 9.23 26.40
N GLN A 270 -12.52 8.42 26.29
CA GLN A 270 -13.39 8.08 27.41
C GLN A 270 -12.61 7.32 28.50
N PHE A 271 -11.82 6.31 28.14
CA PHE A 271 -10.97 5.59 29.10
C PHE A 271 -9.97 6.51 29.82
N ILE A 272 -9.35 7.44 29.10
CA ILE A 272 -8.43 8.42 29.70
C ILE A 272 -9.17 9.35 30.67
N SER A 273 -10.36 9.82 30.28
CA SER A 273 -11.22 10.66 31.12
C SER A 273 -11.62 9.94 32.41
N ASP A 274 -12.10 8.70 32.30
CA ASP A 274 -12.53 7.88 33.44
C ASP A 274 -11.35 7.61 34.38
N HIS A 275 -10.17 7.27 33.84
CA HIS A 275 -8.98 7.06 34.65
C HIS A 275 -8.48 8.35 35.34
N LYS A 276 -8.61 9.52 34.70
CA LYS A 276 -8.30 10.80 35.32
C LYS A 276 -9.30 11.15 36.42
N LEU A 277 -10.59 10.88 36.22
CA LEU A 277 -11.62 11.03 37.23
C LEU A 277 -11.32 10.19 38.48
N GLU A 278 -11.01 8.91 38.31
CA GLU A 278 -10.63 8.02 39.41
C GLU A 278 -9.34 8.47 40.13
N ARG A 279 -8.35 8.97 39.38
CA ARG A 279 -7.15 9.57 39.98
C ARG A 279 -7.45 10.85 40.76
N ALA A 280 -8.39 11.67 40.29
CA ALA A 280 -8.86 12.86 40.99
C ALA A 280 -9.56 12.48 42.29
N LYS A 281 -10.50 11.52 42.27
CA LYS A 281 -11.15 10.97 43.47
C LYS A 281 -10.14 10.50 44.53
N LYS A 282 -9.20 9.63 44.13
CA LYS A 282 -8.14 9.12 45.02
C LYS A 282 -7.22 10.22 45.56
N ALA A 283 -7.00 11.29 44.80
CA ALA A 283 -6.18 12.41 45.27
C ALA A 283 -6.96 13.29 46.25
N ILE A 284 -8.24 13.55 46.00
CA ILE A 284 -9.14 14.28 46.92
C ILE A 284 -9.21 13.57 48.27
N LEU A 285 -9.51 12.27 48.28
CA LEU A 285 -9.58 11.47 49.50
C LEU A 285 -8.26 11.51 50.28
N ARG A 286 -7.12 11.29 49.62
CA ARG A 286 -5.79 11.39 50.27
C ARG A 286 -5.49 12.75 50.89
N TRP A 287 -5.92 13.85 50.26
CA TRP A 287 -5.72 15.18 50.85
C TRP A 287 -6.65 15.43 52.03
N LEU A 288 -7.88 14.93 51.98
CA LEU A 288 -8.83 15.02 53.09
C LEU A 288 -8.43 14.13 54.28
N GLU A 289 -7.87 12.94 54.02
CA GLU A 289 -7.30 12.07 55.06
C GLU A 289 -6.14 12.75 55.79
N ARG A 290 -5.28 13.47 55.05
CA ARG A 290 -4.07 14.07 55.58
C ARG A 290 -4.30 15.41 56.27
N ASP A 291 -5.08 16.29 55.65
CA ASP A 291 -5.24 17.69 56.07
C ASP A 291 -6.62 17.94 56.73
N GLY A 292 -7.47 16.92 56.81
CA GLY A 292 -8.82 17.03 57.38
C GLY A 292 -9.76 17.80 56.46
N GLN A 293 -10.53 18.73 57.05
CA GLN A 293 -11.49 19.54 56.29
C GLN A 293 -10.78 20.63 55.48
N LEU A 294 -10.99 20.64 54.16
CA LEU A 294 -10.38 21.61 53.24
C LEU A 294 -11.44 22.39 52.46
N ALA A 295 -11.18 23.67 52.20
CA ALA A 295 -12.03 24.48 51.33
C ALA A 295 -11.91 24.03 49.85
N ARG A 296 -13.00 24.17 49.07
CA ARG A 296 -13.05 23.78 47.65
C ARG A 296 -11.85 24.25 46.84
N HIS A 297 -11.50 25.53 46.97
CA HIS A 297 -10.38 26.15 46.24
C HIS A 297 -9.03 25.50 46.59
N ASP A 298 -8.79 25.20 47.86
CA ASP A 298 -7.51 24.65 48.31
C ASP A 298 -7.34 23.20 47.89
N LEU A 299 -8.42 22.42 47.94
CA LEU A 299 -8.50 21.06 47.39
C LEU A 299 -8.20 21.03 45.89
N ARG A 300 -8.89 21.87 45.09
CA ARG A 300 -8.67 21.95 43.64
C ARG A 300 -7.25 22.40 43.31
N ARG A 301 -6.67 23.34 44.08
CA ARG A 301 -5.30 23.82 43.88
C ARG A 301 -4.25 22.73 44.15
N LYS A 302 -4.49 21.86 45.14
CA LYS A 302 -3.63 20.72 45.51
C LYS A 302 -3.66 19.58 44.49
N LEU A 303 -4.67 19.49 43.62
CA LEU A 303 -4.66 18.56 42.50
C LEU A 303 -3.64 18.96 41.43
N LYS A 304 -3.04 17.94 40.79
CA LYS A 304 -2.21 18.12 39.60
C LYS A 304 -3.04 18.77 38.49
N ALA A 305 -2.39 19.58 37.64
CA ALA A 305 -3.06 20.36 36.61
C ALA A 305 -3.94 19.50 35.68
N ASP A 306 -3.49 18.29 35.32
CA ASP A 306 -4.18 17.32 34.46
C ASP A 306 -5.47 16.74 35.06
N LEU A 307 -5.69 16.89 36.37
CA LEU A 307 -6.84 16.32 37.10
C LEU A 307 -7.86 17.39 37.52
N ARG A 308 -7.54 18.68 37.39
CA ARG A 308 -8.39 19.77 37.89
C ARG A 308 -9.72 19.86 37.13
N ASP A 309 -9.74 19.50 35.85
CA ASP A 309 -10.96 19.50 35.03
C ASP A 309 -11.95 18.41 35.48
N HIS A 310 -11.47 17.37 36.17
CA HIS A 310 -12.29 16.30 36.74
C HIS A 310 -12.61 16.52 38.23
N PHE A 311 -12.27 17.68 38.80
CA PHE A 311 -12.47 17.94 40.22
C PHE A 311 -13.96 17.97 40.62
N ASP A 312 -14.79 18.71 39.89
CA ASP A 312 -16.22 18.86 40.23
C ASP A 312 -17.01 17.55 40.05
N PRO A 313 -16.80 16.78 38.95
CA PRO A 313 -17.36 15.43 38.84
C PRO A 313 -16.89 14.49 39.96
N ALA A 314 -15.61 14.53 40.33
CA ALA A 314 -15.07 13.67 41.39
C ALA A 314 -15.70 13.98 42.76
N ILE A 315 -15.91 15.26 43.10
CA ILE A 315 -16.58 15.66 44.33
C ILE A 315 -18.04 15.21 44.34
N ALA A 316 -18.76 15.40 43.23
CA ALA A 316 -20.16 14.99 43.12
C ALA A 316 -20.33 13.48 43.31
N GLU A 317 -19.47 12.67 42.68
CA GLU A 317 -19.50 11.21 42.83
C GLU A 317 -19.08 10.77 44.25
N LEU A 318 -18.02 11.35 44.83
CA LEU A 318 -17.62 11.03 46.20
C LEU A 318 -18.67 11.43 47.26
N ALA A 319 -19.40 12.52 47.04
CA ALA A 319 -20.48 12.96 47.93
C ALA A 319 -21.70 12.04 47.80
N ALA A 320 -22.06 11.64 46.58
CA ALA A 320 -23.13 10.67 46.32
C ALA A 320 -22.81 9.27 46.88
N GLU A 321 -21.53 8.85 46.81
CA GLU A 321 -21.02 7.63 47.44
C GLU A 321 -20.96 7.74 48.98
N GLY A 322 -21.20 8.93 49.55
CA GLY A 322 -21.16 9.17 50.99
C GLY A 322 -19.75 9.16 51.58
N MET A 323 -18.72 9.27 50.76
CA MET A 323 -17.30 9.25 51.20
C MET A 323 -16.86 10.61 51.76
N ILE A 324 -17.50 11.69 51.31
CA ILE A 324 -17.23 13.06 51.77
C ILE A 324 -18.54 13.77 52.15
N ALA A 325 -18.45 14.75 53.05
CA ALA A 325 -19.54 15.68 53.38
C ALA A 325 -19.18 17.12 53.06
N GLU A 326 -20.19 17.88 52.67
CA GLU A 326 -20.12 19.33 52.52
C GLU A 326 -20.34 20.02 53.86
N THR A 327 -19.44 20.94 54.19
CA THR A 327 -19.51 21.76 55.40
C THR A 327 -19.33 23.21 55.03
N SER A 328 -20.18 24.09 55.57
CA SER A 328 -20.04 25.53 55.35
C SER A 328 -18.81 26.08 56.07
N VAL A 329 -17.92 26.77 55.34
CA VAL A 329 -16.75 27.47 55.87
C VAL A 329 -16.85 28.97 55.59
N LYS A 330 -16.06 29.78 56.31
CA LYS A 330 -16.13 31.26 56.32
C LYS A 330 -16.23 31.92 54.94
N ASN A 331 -15.69 31.29 53.89
CA ASN A 331 -15.68 31.79 52.50
C ASN A 331 -16.12 30.73 51.47
N GLY A 332 -17.14 29.91 51.77
CA GLY A 332 -17.74 29.00 50.80
C GLY A 332 -17.95 27.58 51.32
N VAL A 333 -17.90 26.59 50.42
CA VAL A 333 -18.08 25.17 50.74
C VAL A 333 -16.72 24.51 50.99
N GLY A 334 -16.63 23.76 52.09
CA GLY A 334 -15.51 22.90 52.44
C GLY A 334 -15.96 21.45 52.40
N TYR A 335 -15.00 20.55 52.19
CA TYR A 335 -15.22 19.11 52.15
C TYR A 335 -14.41 18.45 53.25
N GLY A 336 -14.97 17.43 53.89
CA GLY A 336 -14.31 16.56 54.85
C GLY A 336 -14.70 15.10 54.59
N LEU A 337 -13.89 14.15 55.07
CA LEU A 337 -14.30 12.74 55.08
C LEU A 337 -15.51 12.57 56.01
N ASN A 338 -16.44 11.72 55.61
CA ASN A 338 -17.47 11.27 56.54
C ASN A 338 -16.82 10.39 57.62
N GLY A 339 -16.83 10.85 58.87
CA GLY A 339 -16.53 9.99 60.01
C GLY A 339 -17.60 8.92 60.12
N GLU A 340 -17.23 7.68 60.44
CA GLU A 340 -18.16 6.60 60.74
C GLU A 340 -19.29 7.12 61.66
N GLY A 341 -20.49 7.28 61.09
CA GLY A 341 -21.70 7.58 61.86
C GLY A 341 -22.31 8.98 61.77
N THR A 342 -22.34 9.65 60.60
CA THR A 342 -23.26 10.80 60.42
C THR A 342 -24.09 10.68 59.13
N ARG A 343 -25.41 10.85 59.29
CA ARG A 343 -26.46 10.70 58.27
C ARG A 343 -26.25 11.59 57.04
N VAL A 344 -26.67 11.02 55.90
CA VAL A 344 -27.09 11.66 54.65
C VAL A 344 -27.81 13.01 54.91
N PRO A 345 -27.45 14.13 54.26
CA PRO A 345 -28.27 15.34 54.28
C PRO A 345 -29.54 15.12 53.44
N GLU A 346 -30.69 15.59 53.94
CA GLU A 346 -31.95 15.59 53.22
C GLU A 346 -31.83 16.28 51.85
N VAL A 347 -32.31 15.56 50.84
CA VAL A 347 -32.57 16.06 49.48
C VAL A 347 -33.53 17.24 49.58
N HIS A 348 -33.16 18.39 49.02
CA HIS A 348 -34.07 19.51 48.82
C HIS A 348 -35.32 19.04 48.07
N PRO A 349 -36.54 19.36 48.54
CA PRO A 349 -37.75 18.95 47.85
C PRO A 349 -37.85 19.67 46.49
N PRO A 350 -38.32 19.00 45.43
CA PRO A 350 -38.67 19.68 44.20
C PRO A 350 -39.91 20.55 44.42
N ASN A 351 -39.92 21.76 43.86
CA ASN A 351 -41.11 22.60 43.85
C ASN A 351 -42.26 21.88 43.13
N GLU A 352 -43.38 21.69 43.84
CA GLU A 352 -44.64 21.21 43.27
C GLU A 352 -45.33 22.32 42.46
N GLN A 353 -45.40 22.13 41.14
CA GLN A 353 -46.51 22.62 40.35
C GLN A 353 -47.05 21.45 39.52
N PHE A 354 -48.16 20.88 39.98
CA PHE A 354 -48.99 19.97 39.22
C PHE A 354 -49.70 20.73 38.09
N SER A 355 -49.67 20.16 36.88
CA SER A 355 -50.93 19.92 36.18
C SER A 355 -50.83 18.62 35.40
N ASP A 356 -51.71 17.69 35.77
CA ASP A 356 -51.92 16.40 35.14
C ASP A 356 -52.14 16.53 33.63
N ARG A 357 -51.37 15.75 32.86
CA ARG A 357 -51.84 14.96 31.70
C ARG A 357 -50.67 14.17 31.10
N VAL A 358 -50.70 12.86 31.31
CA VAL A 358 -49.92 11.87 30.56
C VAL A 358 -50.61 11.62 29.22
N PRO A 359 -49.85 11.56 28.11
CA PRO A 359 -50.14 10.55 27.08
C PRO A 359 -48.98 9.56 26.90
N GLU A 360 -49.35 8.36 26.47
CA GLU A 360 -48.55 7.14 26.38
C GLU A 360 -47.27 7.24 25.54
N VAL A 361 -46.31 6.40 25.93
CA VAL A 361 -45.01 6.14 25.31
C VAL A 361 -45.17 5.42 23.98
N HIS A 362 -44.42 5.81 22.94
CA HIS A 362 -43.69 4.88 22.06
C HIS A 362 -42.60 5.58 21.20
N GLY A 363 -41.36 5.12 21.36
CA GLY A 363 -40.32 5.04 20.29
C GLY A 363 -39.45 6.27 20.00
N VAL A 364 -38.13 6.10 20.09
CA VAL A 364 -37.02 7.04 19.81
C VAL A 364 -36.03 6.33 18.86
N PRO A 365 -35.08 6.96 18.12
CA PRO A 365 -34.99 8.25 17.38
C PRO A 365 -34.65 7.98 15.87
N GLU A 366 -34.27 8.86 14.94
CA GLU A 366 -33.41 10.05 14.99
C GLU A 366 -33.47 10.79 13.63
N ALA A 367 -33.62 12.12 13.66
CA ALA A 367 -33.04 13.04 12.70
C ALA A 367 -33.30 14.45 13.22
N THR A 368 -32.28 15.31 13.28
CA THR A 368 -32.21 16.53 12.46
C THR A 368 -31.00 17.34 12.87
N VAL A 369 -30.09 17.44 11.91
CA VAL A 369 -29.40 18.65 11.45
C VAL A 369 -29.42 19.84 12.42
N THR A 370 -28.23 20.19 12.90
CA THR A 370 -27.92 21.56 13.34
C THR A 370 -26.78 22.10 12.49
N GLU A 371 -27.14 23.02 11.61
CA GLU A 371 -26.31 24.08 11.03
C GLU A 371 -26.92 25.39 11.58
N LEU A 372 -26.24 26.46 11.96
CA LEU A 372 -24.87 26.89 11.79
C LEU A 372 -24.62 28.07 12.77
N ASP A 373 -23.34 28.33 13.04
CA ASP A 373 -22.76 29.66 13.31
C ASP A 373 -23.22 30.48 14.52
N SER A 374 -22.39 30.43 15.59
CA SER A 374 -21.87 31.65 16.21
C SER A 374 -20.70 31.39 17.17
N ARG A 375 -19.56 30.90 16.67
CA ARG A 375 -18.23 31.11 17.32
C ARG A 375 -17.14 31.22 16.26
N ARG A 376 -17.18 32.31 15.48
CA ARG A 376 -15.99 32.83 14.81
C ARG A 376 -15.22 33.69 15.82
N SER A 377 -14.14 33.16 16.37
CA SER A 377 -12.99 33.98 16.76
C SER A 377 -11.85 33.61 15.82
N HIS A 378 -11.29 34.64 15.19
CA HIS A 378 -10.15 34.56 14.29
C HIS A 378 -8.97 33.85 14.95
N ASP A 379 -8.65 32.64 14.48
CA ASP A 379 -7.26 32.23 14.31
C ASP A 379 -7.02 32.23 12.81
N SER A 380 -6.35 33.28 12.35
CA SER A 380 -5.64 33.31 11.08
C SER A 380 -4.82 32.03 10.95
N GLU A 381 -5.20 31.13 10.03
CA GLU A 381 -4.37 29.99 9.65
C GLU A 381 -2.96 30.53 9.33
N PRO A 382 -1.92 30.17 10.10
CA PRO A 382 -0.57 30.40 9.64
C PRO A 382 -0.41 29.61 8.33
N PRO A 383 0.28 30.16 7.31
CA PRO A 383 0.40 29.50 6.02
C PRO A 383 0.87 28.06 6.23
N LYS A 384 0.15 27.08 5.66
CA LYS A 384 0.51 25.65 5.72
C LYS A 384 1.94 25.50 5.19
N LEU A 385 2.92 25.46 6.11
CA LEU A 385 4.30 25.18 5.78
C LEU A 385 4.31 23.90 4.96
N THR A 386 5.05 23.87 3.85
CA THR A 386 5.24 22.61 3.13
C THR A 386 5.99 21.64 4.06
N GLY A 387 5.83 20.32 3.88
CA GLY A 387 6.55 19.35 4.73
C GLY A 387 8.08 19.57 4.75
N ARG A 388 8.63 20.13 3.66
CA ARG A 388 10.03 20.57 3.57
C ARG A 388 10.32 21.79 4.44
N ALA A 389 9.47 22.81 4.42
CA ALA A 389 9.63 24.00 5.24
C ALA A 389 9.42 23.68 6.73
N TRP A 390 8.47 22.80 7.05
CA TRP A 390 8.27 22.30 8.41
C TRP A 390 9.50 21.55 8.91
N LEU A 391 10.07 20.63 8.12
CA LEU A 391 11.25 19.88 8.51
C LEU A 391 12.46 20.80 8.75
N ALA A 392 12.68 21.78 7.86
CA ALA A 392 13.77 22.75 8.02
C ALA A 392 13.65 23.53 9.35
N ASN A 393 12.44 23.98 9.69
CA ASN A 393 12.16 24.66 10.97
C ASN A 393 12.39 23.72 12.16
N HIS A 394 11.88 22.49 12.09
CA HIS A 394 12.04 21.51 13.17
C HIS A 394 13.51 21.16 13.44
N ILE A 395 14.32 21.04 12.39
CA ILE A 395 15.77 20.84 12.52
C ILE A 395 16.46 22.07 13.11
N ALA A 396 16.06 23.28 12.71
CA ALA A 396 16.58 24.52 13.29
C ALA A 396 16.25 24.62 14.79
N ASP A 397 15.04 24.23 15.20
CA ASP A 397 14.63 24.20 16.62
C ASP A 397 15.45 23.19 17.42
N LEU A 398 15.69 21.99 16.88
CA LEU A 398 16.55 20.99 17.52
C LEU A 398 17.99 21.50 17.69
N ARG A 399 18.53 22.20 16.69
CA ARG A 399 19.86 22.85 16.80
C ARG A 399 19.88 23.95 17.84
N ALA A 400 18.84 24.80 17.88
CA ALA A 400 18.73 25.87 18.87
C ALA A 400 18.62 25.31 20.30
N ALA A 401 18.02 24.13 20.47
CA ALA A 401 18.00 23.38 21.72
C ALA A 401 19.33 22.65 22.04
N GLY A 402 20.36 22.80 21.19
CA GLY A 402 21.70 22.25 21.40
C GLY A 402 21.88 20.81 20.90
N HIS A 403 20.92 20.26 20.15
CA HIS A 403 21.07 18.93 19.57
C HIS A 403 21.91 18.98 18.29
N THR A 404 22.87 18.06 18.20
CA THR A 404 23.70 17.85 16.99
C THR A 404 23.24 16.62 16.20
N THR A 405 22.39 15.78 16.78
CA THR A 405 21.84 14.58 16.15
C THR A 405 20.34 14.44 16.42
N ALA A 406 19.64 13.74 15.54
CA ALA A 406 18.24 13.39 15.71
C ALA A 406 17.96 11.94 15.29
N GLU A 407 17.11 11.23 16.03
CA GLU A 407 16.63 9.92 15.60
C GLU A 407 15.54 10.11 14.52
N SER A 408 15.72 9.46 13.37
CA SER A 408 14.78 9.54 12.23
C SER A 408 13.34 9.25 12.63
N PHE A 409 13.12 8.32 13.56
CA PHE A 409 11.79 7.97 14.04
C PHE A 409 11.11 9.13 14.78
N ALA A 410 11.83 9.82 15.67
CA ALA A 410 11.31 10.94 16.44
C ALA A 410 10.94 12.14 15.55
N VAL A 411 11.74 12.43 14.52
CA VAL A 411 11.44 13.50 13.55
C VAL A 411 10.22 13.15 12.69
N LEU A 412 10.07 11.88 12.31
CA LEU A 412 8.91 11.41 11.55
C LEU A 412 7.62 11.43 12.39
N ASP A 413 7.68 11.06 13.67
CA ASP A 413 6.56 11.15 14.62
C ASP A 413 6.14 12.60 14.83
N ALA A 414 7.10 13.52 15.01
CA ALA A 414 6.82 14.94 15.15
C ALA A 414 6.14 15.52 13.88
N GLY A 415 6.56 15.06 12.70
CA GLY A 415 5.96 15.48 11.43
C GLY A 415 4.53 14.98 11.23
N GLU A 416 4.25 13.76 11.66
CA GLU A 416 2.89 13.21 11.64
C GLU A 416 1.98 13.91 12.66
N ALA A 417 2.49 14.23 13.85
CA ALA A 417 1.78 15.04 14.84
C ALA A 417 1.49 16.46 14.33
N ALA A 418 2.35 17.00 13.45
CA ALA A 418 2.14 18.27 12.77
C ALA A 418 1.23 18.18 11.52
N GLY A 419 0.67 17.01 11.22
CA GLY A 419 -0.29 16.80 10.13
C GLY A 419 0.30 16.43 8.78
N PHE A 420 1.60 16.12 8.69
CA PHE A 420 2.25 15.69 7.45
C PHE A 420 2.33 14.17 7.34
N ALA A 421 2.12 13.63 6.14
CA ALA A 421 2.36 12.20 5.91
C ALA A 421 3.84 11.86 6.15
N ARG A 422 4.11 10.75 6.85
CA ARG A 422 5.49 10.31 7.18
C ARG A 422 6.38 10.22 5.95
N GLN A 423 5.83 9.82 4.80
CA GLN A 423 6.58 9.74 3.55
C GLN A 423 7.03 11.12 3.04
N THR A 424 6.21 12.16 3.21
CA THR A 424 6.56 13.54 2.86
C THR A 424 7.76 14.04 3.65
N ILE A 425 7.80 13.75 4.96
CA ILE A 425 8.93 14.14 5.83
C ILE A 425 10.18 13.31 5.53
N ARG A 426 10.00 12.02 5.21
CA ARG A 426 11.11 11.14 4.81
C ARG A 426 11.79 11.61 3.53
N VAL A 427 11.02 11.98 2.50
CA VAL A 427 11.55 12.54 1.25
C VAL A 427 12.22 13.89 1.52
N ALA A 428 11.55 14.78 2.28
CA ALA A 428 12.13 16.07 2.66
C ALA A 428 13.46 15.93 3.40
N ALA A 429 13.63 14.92 4.25
CA ALA A 429 14.86 14.66 4.98
C ALA A 429 15.98 14.10 4.09
N SER A 430 15.63 13.24 3.12
CA SER A 430 16.58 12.73 2.13
C SER A 430 17.14 13.84 1.23
N ASP A 431 16.32 14.84 0.93
CA ASP A 431 16.68 15.96 0.06
C ASP A 431 17.24 17.16 0.84
N HIS A 432 17.39 17.05 2.17
CA HIS A 432 17.85 18.14 3.02
C HIS A 432 19.39 18.21 3.04
N PRO A 433 20.01 19.35 2.69
CA PRO A 433 21.47 19.45 2.55
C PRO A 433 22.24 19.22 3.85
N ASP A 434 21.59 19.47 5.00
CA ASP A 434 22.23 19.36 6.31
C ASP A 434 21.88 18.09 7.11
N ILE A 435 21.14 17.15 6.52
CA ILE A 435 20.78 15.89 7.18
C ILE A 435 21.62 14.78 6.55
N THR A 436 22.46 14.12 7.35
CA THR A 436 23.22 12.95 6.91
C THR A 436 23.04 11.80 7.89
N VAL A 437 22.90 10.57 7.37
CA VAL A 437 22.80 9.38 8.24
C VAL A 437 24.20 9.03 8.74
N ILE A 438 24.41 9.11 10.06
CA ILE A 438 25.70 8.83 10.71
C ILE A 438 25.74 7.49 11.44
N GLY A 439 24.62 6.79 11.54
CA GLY A 439 24.56 5.48 12.17
C GLY A 439 23.14 4.97 12.32
N ARG A 440 23.00 3.82 12.96
CA ARG A 440 21.71 3.21 13.30
C ARG A 440 21.71 2.73 14.75
N LYS A 441 20.60 2.95 15.45
CA LYS A 441 20.32 2.38 16.77
C LYS A 441 19.20 1.36 16.58
N GLY A 442 19.58 0.09 16.47
CA GLY A 442 18.67 -0.96 16.02
C GLY A 442 18.19 -0.73 14.58
N LYS A 443 16.87 -0.65 14.37
CA LYS A 443 16.25 -0.36 13.06
C LYS A 443 16.07 1.13 12.76
N VAL A 444 16.43 2.03 13.69
CA VAL A 444 16.22 3.47 13.56
C VAL A 444 17.51 4.15 13.11
N ALA A 445 17.44 4.94 12.04
CA ALA A 445 18.58 5.74 11.59
C ALA A 445 18.79 6.94 12.52
N VAL A 446 20.06 7.24 12.82
CA VAL A 446 20.49 8.44 13.54
C VAL A 446 21.03 9.42 12.51
N TRP A 447 20.44 10.61 12.48
CA TRP A 447 20.82 11.71 11.59
C TRP A 447 21.78 12.65 12.31
N ASP A 448 22.86 13.01 11.65
CA ASP A 448 23.52 14.28 11.91
C ASP A 448 22.65 15.37 11.32
N ILE A 449 22.36 16.36 12.14
CA ILE A 449 21.50 17.46 11.74
C ILE A 449 22.28 18.75 11.66
N THR A 450 23.62 18.75 11.65
CA THR A 450 24.47 19.96 11.66
C THR A 450 25.05 20.33 10.30
N GLY A 451 25.02 19.40 9.33
CA GLY A 451 25.64 19.57 8.02
C GLY A 451 27.18 19.53 8.03
N THR A 452 27.80 19.29 9.19
CA THR A 452 29.27 19.30 9.34
C THR A 452 29.93 17.96 8.99
N ARG A 453 29.17 16.85 9.05
CA ARG A 453 29.67 15.50 8.70
C ARG A 453 29.17 15.09 7.31
N LYS A 454 30.08 15.11 6.32
CA LYS A 454 29.82 14.71 4.92
C LYS A 454 30.09 13.23 4.61
N THR A 455 30.54 12.43 5.58
CA THR A 455 30.80 11.01 5.35
C THR A 455 29.46 10.26 5.27
N LYS A 456 28.98 10.06 4.05
CA LYS A 456 27.93 9.11 3.69
C LYS A 456 28.31 7.76 4.32
N HIS A 457 27.46 7.22 5.19
CA HIS A 457 27.64 5.87 5.73
C HIS A 457 27.81 4.88 4.57
N THR A 458 29.01 4.31 4.39
CA THR A 458 29.25 3.21 3.45
C THR A 458 28.45 2.00 3.91
N SER A 459 27.67 1.37 3.04
CA SER A 459 26.92 0.18 3.44
C SER A 459 27.87 -1.01 3.64
N ALA A 460 27.46 -2.03 4.40
CA ALA A 460 28.25 -3.26 4.51
C ALA A 460 28.51 -3.88 3.13
N ALA A 461 27.55 -3.77 2.19
CA ALA A 461 27.70 -4.22 0.81
C ALA A 461 28.78 -3.46 0.04
N ASP A 462 28.76 -2.12 0.09
CA ASP A 462 29.76 -1.29 -0.59
C ASP A 462 31.15 -1.48 0.01
N TRP A 463 31.24 -1.64 1.34
CA TRP A 463 32.49 -1.94 2.01
C TRP A 463 33.05 -3.30 1.60
N THR A 464 32.20 -4.34 1.58
CA THR A 464 32.59 -5.68 1.15
C THR A 464 33.02 -5.73 -0.31
N ALA A 465 32.32 -5.02 -1.21
CA ALA A 465 32.71 -4.91 -2.62
C ALA A 465 34.11 -4.29 -2.77
N ASN A 466 34.36 -3.17 -2.08
CA ASN A 466 35.68 -2.52 -2.09
C ASN A 466 36.79 -3.41 -1.52
N TYR A 467 36.49 -4.20 -0.48
CA TYR A 467 37.44 -5.14 0.10
C TYR A 467 37.82 -6.24 -0.90
N ILE A 468 36.83 -6.84 -1.58
CA ILE A 468 37.03 -7.88 -2.61
C ILE A 468 37.78 -7.31 -3.82
N ASP A 469 37.46 -6.08 -4.25
CA ASP A 469 38.14 -5.43 -5.37
C ASP A 469 39.61 -5.14 -5.07
N ASN A 470 39.95 -4.80 -3.82
CA ASN A 470 41.34 -4.63 -3.40
C ASN A 470 42.10 -5.97 -3.40
N LEU A 471 41.50 -7.05 -2.89
CA LEU A 471 42.10 -8.39 -2.97
C LEU A 471 42.33 -8.82 -4.43
N THR A 472 41.34 -8.57 -5.30
CA THR A 472 41.44 -8.86 -6.74
C THR A 472 42.58 -8.06 -7.38
N ARG A 473 42.74 -6.77 -7.02
CA ARG A 473 43.85 -5.92 -7.49
C ARG A 473 45.21 -6.43 -7.06
N ASP A 474 45.30 -7.00 -5.87
CA ASP A 474 46.53 -7.58 -5.30
C ASP A 474 46.80 -9.01 -5.80
N GLY A 475 45.99 -9.53 -6.74
CA GLY A 475 46.14 -10.86 -7.32
C GLY A 475 45.73 -12.01 -6.40
N ILE A 476 44.96 -11.72 -5.36
CA ILE A 476 44.45 -12.70 -4.40
C ILE A 476 43.08 -13.19 -4.90
N ASP A 477 42.94 -14.50 -5.11
CA ASP A 477 41.73 -15.16 -5.62
C ASP A 477 40.95 -15.92 -4.53
N VAL A 478 41.50 -16.01 -3.31
CA VAL A 478 40.89 -16.66 -2.15
C VAL A 478 40.81 -15.69 -0.98
N VAL A 479 39.61 -15.48 -0.46
CA VAL A 479 39.36 -14.65 0.72
C VAL A 479 39.62 -15.46 1.98
N ASP A 480 40.60 -15.02 2.78
CA ASP A 480 40.76 -15.47 4.15
C ASP A 480 39.62 -14.92 5.03
N LYS A 481 38.79 -15.83 5.55
CA LYS A 481 37.60 -15.48 6.34
C LYS A 481 37.93 -14.82 7.67
N GLU A 482 39.05 -15.18 8.29
CA GLU A 482 39.49 -14.63 9.55
C GLU A 482 39.99 -13.19 9.36
N LEU A 483 40.81 -12.97 8.31
CA LEU A 483 41.25 -11.63 7.95
C LEU A 483 40.07 -10.73 7.50
N PHE A 484 39.13 -11.27 6.73
CA PHE A 484 37.92 -10.55 6.33
C PHE A 484 37.04 -10.17 7.53
N ARG A 485 36.86 -11.10 8.49
CA ARG A 485 36.13 -10.85 9.74
C ARG A 485 36.78 -9.73 10.55
N HIS A 486 38.09 -9.80 10.77
CA HIS A 486 38.82 -8.78 11.51
C HIS A 486 38.75 -7.41 10.83
N ALA A 487 38.86 -7.35 9.49
CA ALA A 487 38.73 -6.11 8.74
C ALA A 487 37.32 -5.50 8.81
N ALA A 488 36.28 -6.35 8.79
CA ALA A 488 34.88 -5.92 8.90
C ALA A 488 34.58 -5.32 10.27
N GLU A 489 35.01 -6.01 11.34
CA GLU A 489 34.83 -5.55 12.71
C GLU A 489 35.61 -4.26 12.99
N ALA A 490 36.85 -4.15 12.49
CA ALA A 490 37.64 -2.92 12.58
C ALA A 490 36.99 -1.74 11.84
N SER A 491 36.20 -2.02 10.80
CA SER A 491 35.44 -1.02 10.02
C SER A 491 34.04 -0.75 10.57
N GLY A 492 33.67 -1.37 11.70
CA GLY A 492 32.40 -1.14 12.39
C GLY A 492 31.21 -1.98 11.90
N TYR A 493 31.43 -3.02 11.09
CA TYR A 493 30.38 -3.93 10.63
C TYR A 493 30.37 -5.21 11.46
N SER A 494 29.17 -5.76 11.72
CA SER A 494 29.06 -7.07 12.37
C SER A 494 29.47 -8.18 11.40
N TRP A 495 30.08 -9.25 11.92
CA TRP A 495 30.42 -10.43 11.13
C TRP A 495 29.23 -10.94 10.30
N THR A 496 28.04 -11.01 10.92
CA THR A 496 26.82 -11.46 10.24
C THR A 496 26.51 -10.60 9.01
N SER A 497 26.59 -9.27 9.14
CA SER A 497 26.28 -8.33 8.05
C SER A 497 27.30 -8.37 6.91
N ALA A 498 28.60 -8.40 7.23
CA ALA A 498 29.67 -8.51 6.24
C ALA A 498 29.65 -9.87 5.54
N ARG A 499 29.32 -10.94 6.29
CA ARG A 499 29.21 -12.29 5.71
C ARG A 499 28.08 -12.40 4.70
N HIS A 500 26.89 -11.88 5.03
CA HIS A 500 25.77 -11.85 4.09
C HIS A 500 26.08 -10.97 2.88
N ALA A 501 26.65 -9.77 3.09
CA ALA A 501 27.10 -8.92 2.00
C ALA A 501 28.07 -9.62 1.05
N ALA A 502 28.97 -10.44 1.60
CA ALA A 502 29.97 -11.18 0.84
C ALA A 502 29.35 -12.34 0.05
N THR A 503 28.50 -13.17 0.68
CA THR A 503 27.85 -14.31 0.01
C THR A 503 26.80 -13.89 -1.01
N ASP A 504 26.12 -12.77 -0.77
CA ASP A 504 25.03 -12.29 -1.63
C ASP A 504 25.55 -11.38 -2.77
N SER A 505 26.85 -11.04 -2.77
CA SER A 505 27.48 -10.18 -3.77
C SER A 505 27.57 -10.79 -5.17
N GLY A 506 27.43 -12.12 -5.29
CA GLY A 506 27.71 -12.85 -6.53
C GLY A 506 29.18 -12.84 -6.96
N ARG A 507 30.08 -12.25 -6.15
CA ARG A 507 31.54 -12.19 -6.39
C ARG A 507 32.31 -13.23 -5.58
N ILE A 508 31.65 -13.95 -4.68
CA ILE A 508 32.25 -15.01 -3.86
C ILE A 508 31.50 -16.33 -4.07
N GLU A 509 32.25 -17.37 -4.39
CA GLU A 509 31.80 -18.75 -4.36
C GLU A 509 32.32 -19.43 -3.08
N SER A 510 31.42 -20.08 -2.33
CA SER A 510 31.79 -20.85 -1.14
C SER A 510 32.00 -22.31 -1.52
N VAL A 511 33.25 -22.74 -1.66
CA VAL A 511 33.62 -24.12 -2.05
C VAL A 511 34.06 -24.94 -0.82
N PRO A 512 33.86 -26.27 -0.80
CA PRO A 512 34.39 -27.14 0.24
C PRO A 512 35.93 -27.11 0.29
N GLY A 513 36.51 -26.93 1.47
CA GLY A 513 37.96 -26.98 1.71
C GLY A 513 38.43 -28.33 2.25
N ALA A 514 39.67 -28.39 2.73
CA ALA A 514 40.19 -29.59 3.41
C ALA A 514 39.54 -29.71 4.80
N GLY A 515 38.62 -30.66 4.97
CA GLY A 515 37.88 -30.90 6.23
C GLY A 515 36.45 -30.35 6.19
N SER A 516 35.94 -29.89 7.34
CA SER A 516 34.59 -29.30 7.47
C SER A 516 34.54 -27.80 7.16
N GLU A 517 35.66 -27.21 6.74
CA GLU A 517 35.76 -25.77 6.46
C GLU A 517 35.43 -25.46 5.00
N THR A 518 34.88 -24.26 4.77
CA THR A 518 34.58 -23.75 3.42
C THR A 518 35.54 -22.64 3.07
N ILE A 519 36.01 -22.63 1.82
CA ILE A 519 36.91 -21.60 1.27
C ILE A 519 36.07 -20.62 0.46
N TRP A 520 36.35 -19.33 0.58
CA TRP A 520 35.72 -18.30 -0.24
C TRP A 520 36.61 -17.95 -1.42
N ARG A 521 36.21 -18.39 -2.62
CA ARG A 521 36.90 -18.07 -3.87
C ARG A 521 36.26 -16.86 -4.52
N ILE A 522 37.07 -15.89 -4.94
CA ILE A 522 36.62 -14.73 -5.69
C ILE A 522 36.35 -15.16 -7.12
N ILE A 523 35.15 -14.85 -7.62
CA ILE A 523 34.81 -15.04 -9.03
C ILE A 523 35.45 -13.88 -9.81
N PRO A 524 36.39 -14.14 -10.74
CA PRO A 524 36.98 -13.09 -11.56
C PRO A 524 35.88 -12.37 -12.34
N ALA A 525 35.89 -11.04 -12.34
CA ALA A 525 35.05 -10.29 -13.26
C ALA A 525 35.46 -10.68 -14.69
N ALA A 526 34.50 -11.08 -15.52
CA ALA A 526 34.78 -11.43 -16.91
C ALA A 526 35.49 -10.27 -17.61
N GLU A 527 36.72 -10.50 -18.07
CA GLU A 527 37.47 -9.54 -18.87
C GLU A 527 36.74 -9.31 -20.20
N GLY A 528 36.22 -8.10 -20.41
CA GLY A 528 35.60 -7.71 -21.67
C GLY A 528 34.88 -6.38 -21.62
N GLU A 529 35.64 -5.27 -21.62
CA GLU A 529 35.53 -4.16 -22.58
C GLU A 529 36.26 -2.91 -22.04
N SER A 530 37.57 -2.87 -22.31
CA SER A 530 38.34 -1.63 -22.42
C SER A 530 38.46 -1.28 -23.91
N ALA A 531 37.64 -0.34 -24.39
CA ALA A 531 37.91 0.65 -25.44
C ALA A 531 36.63 1.44 -25.75
#